data_AF-A0AAE1QIS7-F1
#
_entry.id   AF-A0AAE1QIS7-F1
#
_cell.length_a   1.000
_cell.length_b   1.000
_cell.length_c   1.000
_cell.angle_alpha   90.00
_cell.angle_beta   90.00
_cell.angle_gamma   90.00
#
_symmetry.space_group_name_H-M   'P 1'
#
loop_
_entity.id
_entity.type
_entity.pdbx_description
1 polymer ?
#
loop_
_entity_poly.entity_id
_entity_poly.type
_entity_poly.pdbx_seq_one_letter_code
_entity_poly.pdbx_strand_id
1 'polypeptide(L)'
;MYALLSQRCLHWFGYVSHMEDGRIPKDMLYGELATGSRPAGRPVLCYKDVCKRDLKAGNINPANWETVGADRNFWRLAVRAGLQRSEQRREDQWEERKERKQQRAASAPTEPGADYICSKCNSACRSRIGLCSHSRRCNSTTD
;
A
#
# COMPACT_ATOMS: atom_id res chain seq x y z
N MET A 1 1.28 -5.68 13.36
CA MET A 1 2.55 -6.06 12.69
C MET A 1 3.27 -4.88 12.02
N TYR A 2 2.55 -3.98 11.33
CA TYR A 2 3.18 -2.91 10.56
C TYR A 2 3.95 -1.87 11.40
N ALA A 3 3.46 -1.44 12.56
CA ALA A 3 4.18 -0.44 13.36
C ALA A 3 5.51 -0.95 13.94
N LEU A 4 5.60 -2.22 14.33
CA LEU A 4 6.84 -2.81 14.82
C LEU A 4 7.95 -2.75 13.75
N LEU A 5 7.61 -3.09 12.49
CA LEU A 5 8.54 -3.03 11.38
C LEU A 5 8.94 -1.58 11.08
N SER A 6 7.98 -0.67 11.02
CA SER A 6 8.25 0.76 10.81
C SER A 6 9.11 1.34 11.93
N GLN A 7 8.88 0.96 13.18
CA GLN A 7 9.68 1.40 14.32
C GLN A 7 11.13 0.95 14.19
N ARG A 8 11.35 -0.35 13.93
CA ARG A 8 12.70 -0.90 13.74
C ARG A 8 13.41 -0.23 12.58
N CYS A 9 12.72 -0.01 11.46
CA CYS A 9 13.29 0.65 10.29
C CYS A 9 13.71 2.08 10.61
N LEU A 10 12.82 2.88 11.23
CA LEU A 10 13.11 4.29 11.55
C LEU A 10 14.16 4.45 12.66
N HIS A 11 14.20 3.55 13.64
CA HIS A 11 15.27 3.55 14.65
C HIS A 11 16.63 3.24 14.05
N TRP A 12 16.73 2.23 13.18
CA TRP A 12 17.98 1.92 12.48
C TRP A 12 18.39 3.07 11.56
N PHE A 13 17.43 3.65 10.83
CA PHE A 13 17.65 4.78 9.92
C PHE A 13 18.26 6.00 10.64
N GLY A 14 17.67 6.37 11.79
CA GLY A 14 18.24 7.42 12.63
C GLY A 14 19.57 7.03 13.27
N TYR A 15 19.77 5.77 13.68
CA TYR A 15 21.06 5.35 14.22
C TYR A 15 22.18 5.47 13.17
N VAL A 16 21.93 5.05 11.93
CA VAL A 16 22.91 5.09 10.84
C VAL A 16 23.28 6.53 10.46
N SER A 17 22.33 7.48 10.52
CA SER A 17 22.63 8.89 10.20
C SER A 17 23.65 9.52 11.15
N HIS A 18 23.74 9.03 12.39
CA HIS A 18 24.68 9.51 13.41
C HIS A 18 26.02 8.79 13.40
N MET A 19 26.19 7.75 12.57
CA MET A 19 27.49 7.13 12.42
C MET A 19 28.48 8.11 11.80
N GLU A 20 29.77 7.92 12.09
CA GLU A 20 30.85 8.59 11.36
C GLU A 20 30.79 8.21 9.87
N ASP A 21 31.23 9.12 9.01
CA ASP A 21 31.37 8.84 7.57
C ASP A 21 32.46 7.78 7.33
N GLY A 22 32.33 6.99 6.26
CA GLY A 22 33.22 5.85 5.98
C GLY A 22 32.83 4.55 6.67
N ARG A 23 31.75 4.55 7.47
CA ARG A 23 31.14 3.34 8.01
C ARG A 23 30.26 2.71 6.93
N ILE A 24 30.50 1.43 6.63
CA ILE A 24 29.77 0.67 5.59
C ILE A 24 28.23 0.88 5.63
N PRO A 25 27.54 0.84 6.80
CA PRO A 25 26.09 1.05 6.81
C PRO A 25 25.66 2.45 6.37
N LYS A 26 26.43 3.47 6.73
CA LYS A 26 26.16 4.87 6.35
C LYS A 26 26.45 5.07 4.87
N ASP A 27 27.60 4.59 4.39
CA ASP A 27 27.96 4.65 2.99
C ASP A 27 26.94 3.90 2.11
N MET A 28 26.42 2.76 2.56
CA MET A 28 25.36 2.03 1.86
C MET A 28 24.01 2.77 1.86
N LEU A 29 23.69 3.52 2.93
CA LEU A 29 22.44 4.27 3.05
C LEU A 29 22.40 5.49 2.12
N TYR A 30 23.53 6.19 2.04
CA TYR A 30 23.69 7.41 1.27
C TYR A 30 24.20 7.17 -0.15
N GLY A 31 24.87 6.03 -0.37
CA GLY A 31 25.37 5.63 -1.67
C GLY A 31 24.28 5.33 -2.69
N GLU A 32 24.67 5.45 -3.95
CA GLU A 32 23.88 5.06 -5.10
C GLU A 32 24.68 4.09 -5.97
N LEU A 33 23.98 3.23 -6.71
CA LEU A 33 24.63 2.32 -7.63
C LEU A 33 25.18 3.13 -8.80
N ALA A 34 26.49 3.03 -9.05
CA ALA A 34 27.14 3.68 -10.20
C ALA A 34 26.54 3.21 -11.55
N THR A 35 26.08 1.96 -11.60
CA THR A 35 25.50 1.35 -12.80
C THR A 35 24.33 0.44 -12.43
N GLY A 36 23.38 0.30 -13.37
CA GLY A 36 22.23 -0.59 -13.26
C GLY A 36 20.91 0.17 -13.20
N SER A 37 19.86 -0.44 -13.72
CA SER A 37 18.50 0.10 -13.71
C SER A 37 17.56 -0.87 -13.00
N ARG A 38 16.47 -0.34 -12.43
CA ARG A 38 15.41 -1.19 -11.86
C ARG A 38 14.49 -1.66 -12.99
N PRO A 39 13.99 -2.91 -12.94
CA PRO A 39 13.01 -3.37 -13.91
C PRO A 39 11.74 -2.51 -13.88
N ALA A 40 11.10 -2.34 -15.03
CA ALA A 40 9.84 -1.62 -15.13
C ALA A 40 8.71 -2.39 -14.42
N GLY A 41 7.70 -1.66 -13.92
CA GLY A 41 6.53 -2.21 -13.24
C GLY A 41 6.55 -1.98 -11.73
N ARG A 42 6.46 -3.05 -10.94
CA ARG A 42 6.38 -2.97 -9.47
C ARG A 42 7.54 -3.71 -8.78
N PRO A 43 8.78 -3.21 -8.86
CA PRO A 43 9.89 -3.72 -8.07
C PRO A 43 9.61 -3.66 -6.56
N VAL A 44 10.23 -4.57 -5.81
CA VAL A 44 10.25 -4.48 -4.35
C VAL A 44 10.97 -3.19 -3.94
N LEU A 45 10.40 -2.48 -2.97
CA LEU A 45 10.99 -1.25 -2.43
C LEU A 45 12.35 -1.54 -1.83
N CYS A 46 13.33 -0.68 -2.12
CA CYS A 46 14.58 -0.73 -1.36
C CYS A 46 14.35 -0.30 0.08
N TYR A 47 15.27 -0.64 0.97
CA TYR A 47 15.18 -0.30 2.39
C TYR A 47 14.99 1.21 2.61
N LYS A 48 15.76 2.04 1.90
CA LYS A 48 15.64 3.52 1.95
C LYS A 48 14.24 4.00 1.58
N ASP A 49 13.60 3.40 0.58
CA ASP A 49 12.24 3.77 0.17
C ASP A 49 11.18 3.27 1.15
N VAL A 50 11.42 2.13 1.82
CA VAL A 50 10.60 1.69 2.95
C VAL A 50 10.66 2.71 4.09
N CYS A 51 11.85 3.17 4.47
CA CYS A 51 12.01 4.22 5.47
C CYS A 51 11.30 5.52 5.05
N LYS A 52 11.47 5.98 3.81
CA LYS A 52 10.76 7.17 3.28
C LYS A 52 9.24 7.04 3.35
N ARG A 53 8.71 5.88 3.00
CA ARG A 53 7.27 5.60 3.09
C ARG A 53 6.78 5.69 4.54
N ASP A 54 7.54 5.11 5.46
CA ASP A 54 7.18 5.05 6.87
C ASP A 54 7.30 6.44 7.54
N LEU A 55 8.30 7.26 7.14
CA LEU A 55 8.40 8.68 7.52
C LEU A 55 7.16 9.46 7.09
N LYS A 56 6.77 9.36 5.80
CA LYS A 56 5.55 9.99 5.28
C LYS A 56 4.31 9.53 6.02
N ALA A 57 4.21 8.23 6.32
CA ALA A 57 3.08 7.68 7.06
C ALA A 57 2.99 8.25 8.49
N GLY A 58 4.13 8.57 9.10
CA GLY A 58 4.22 9.22 10.40
C GLY A 58 4.21 10.75 10.37
N ASN A 59 3.97 11.38 9.22
CA ASN A 59 4.02 12.84 9.05
C ASN A 59 5.38 13.47 9.42
N ILE A 60 6.48 12.77 9.12
CA ILE A 60 7.84 13.30 9.21
C ILE A 60 8.30 13.55 7.77
N ASN A 61 8.74 14.78 7.46
CA ASN A 61 9.11 15.13 6.10
C ASN A 61 10.44 14.43 5.71
N PRO A 62 10.46 13.58 4.67
CA PRO A 62 11.69 12.89 4.27
C PRO A 62 12.80 13.78 3.72
N ALA A 63 12.56 15.08 3.50
CA ALA A 63 13.59 16.04 3.09
C ALA A 63 14.31 16.67 4.29
N ASN A 64 13.68 16.75 5.46
CA ASN A 64 14.23 17.39 6.66
C ASN A 64 14.45 16.43 7.84
N TRP A 65 14.31 15.13 7.59
CA TRP A 65 14.37 14.11 8.64
C TRP A 65 15.73 14.04 9.34
N GLU A 66 16.83 14.46 8.69
CA GLU A 66 18.17 14.48 9.30
C GLU A 66 18.27 15.59 10.35
N THR A 67 17.66 16.74 10.08
CA THR A 67 17.55 17.83 11.05
C THR A 67 16.71 17.40 12.26
N VAL A 68 15.60 16.69 12.02
CA VAL A 68 14.79 16.07 13.08
C VAL A 68 15.56 14.93 13.76
N GLY A 69 16.45 14.27 13.04
CA GLY A 69 17.25 13.16 13.50
C GLY A 69 18.39 13.59 14.41
N ALA A 70 18.96 14.78 14.20
CA ALA A 70 20.20 15.24 14.82
C ALA A 70 20.23 15.14 16.35
N ASP A 71 19.08 15.34 17.01
CA ASP A 71 18.91 15.00 18.42
C ASP A 71 18.27 13.61 18.57
N ARG A 72 18.98 12.69 19.20
CA ARG A 72 18.55 11.29 19.38
C ARG A 72 17.25 11.15 20.17
N ASN A 73 17.01 12.01 21.16
CA ASN A 73 15.81 11.95 21.99
C ASN A 73 14.62 12.50 21.23
N PHE A 74 14.81 13.63 20.54
CA PHE A 74 13.82 14.22 19.66
C PHE A 74 13.44 13.25 18.54
N TRP A 75 14.41 12.57 17.93
CA TRP A 75 14.16 11.53 16.93
C TRP A 75 13.27 10.41 17.47
N ARG A 76 13.59 9.85 18.65
CA ARG A 76 12.80 8.78 19.27
C ARG A 76 11.36 9.21 19.55
N LEU A 77 11.18 10.43 20.04
CA LEU A 77 9.86 11.00 20.31
C LEU A 77 9.08 11.22 19.00
N ALA A 78 9.71 11.79 17.99
CA ALA A 78 9.12 12.02 16.67
C ALA A 78 8.69 10.71 16.01
N VAL A 79 9.54 9.68 16.05
CA VAL A 79 9.24 8.34 15.53
C VAL A 79 8.07 7.72 16.29
N ARG A 80 8.07 7.75 17.63
CA ARG A 80 6.97 7.19 18.44
C ARG A 80 5.64 7.87 18.11
N ALA A 81 5.62 9.20 18.10
CA ALA A 81 4.41 9.97 17.77
C ALA A 81 3.97 9.72 16.32
N GLY A 82 4.91 9.61 15.38
CA GLY A 82 4.65 9.29 13.99
C GLY A 82 4.02 7.91 13.81
N LEU A 83 4.52 6.90 14.54
CA LEU A 83 3.95 5.55 14.51
C LEU A 83 2.51 5.55 15.02
N GLN A 84 2.24 6.19 16.16
CA GLN A 84 0.89 6.28 16.72
C GLN A 84 -0.08 6.94 15.72
N ARG A 85 0.32 8.06 15.10
CA ARG A 85 -0.48 8.69 14.02
C ARG A 85 -0.71 7.76 12.84
N SER A 86 0.31 7.01 12.44
CA SER A 86 0.23 6.09 11.30
C SER A 86 -0.69 4.90 11.57
N GLU A 87 -0.75 4.43 12.82
CA GLU A 87 -1.65 3.36 13.26
C GLU A 87 -3.08 3.86 13.34
N GLN A 88 -3.31 5.01 13.99
CA GLN A 88 -4.62 5.63 14.06
C GLN A 88 -5.21 5.84 12.65
N ARG A 89 -4.43 6.43 11.73
CA ARG A 89 -4.89 6.64 10.35
C ARG A 89 -5.25 5.33 9.64
N ARG A 90 -4.58 4.21 9.96
CA ARG A 90 -4.92 2.91 9.36
C ARG A 90 -6.23 2.37 9.91
N GLU A 91 -6.48 2.56 11.19
CA GLU A 91 -7.73 2.16 11.83
C GLU A 91 -8.90 2.99 11.31
N ASP A 92 -8.73 4.32 11.22
CA ASP A 92 -9.73 5.21 10.63
C ASP A 92 -10.04 4.82 9.17
N GLN A 93 -9.00 4.55 8.36
CA GLN A 93 -9.18 4.08 6.99
C GLN A 93 -9.84 2.69 6.90
N TRP A 94 -9.64 1.83 7.90
CA TRP A 94 -10.27 0.52 7.93
C TRP A 94 -11.75 0.65 8.25
N GLU A 95 -12.11 1.46 9.26
CA GLU A 95 -13.51 1.74 9.59
C GLU A 95 -14.23 2.42 8.43
N GLU A 96 -13.62 3.44 7.80
CA GLU A 96 -14.19 4.11 6.64
C GLU A 96 -14.47 3.13 5.48
N ARG A 97 -13.55 2.18 5.23
CA ARG A 97 -13.76 1.15 4.20
C ARG A 97 -14.88 0.18 4.56
N LYS A 98 -15.00 -0.16 5.84
CA LYS A 98 -16.03 -1.06 6.37
C LYS A 98 -17.41 -0.40 6.27
N GLU A 99 -17.55 0.85 6.70
CA GLU A 99 -18.76 1.66 6.54
C GLU A 99 -19.15 1.80 5.06
N ARG A 100 -18.19 2.14 4.19
CA ARG A 100 -18.42 2.24 2.75
C ARG A 100 -18.92 0.93 2.16
N LYS A 101 -18.44 -0.22 2.64
CA LYS A 101 -18.92 -1.54 2.22
C LYS A 101 -20.34 -1.81 2.71
N GLN A 102 -20.66 -1.43 3.95
CA GLN A 102 -22.01 -1.57 4.51
C GLN A 102 -23.02 -0.69 3.78
N GLN A 103 -22.69 0.58 3.52
CA GLN A 103 -23.52 1.48 2.73
C GLN A 103 -23.75 0.96 1.31
N ARG A 104 -22.72 0.43 0.65
CA ARG A 104 -22.85 -0.23 -0.67
C ARG A 104 -23.75 -1.46 -0.62
N ALA A 105 -23.68 -2.26 0.44
CA ALA A 105 -24.55 -3.42 0.60
C ALA A 105 -26.01 -3.01 0.88
N ALA A 106 -26.23 -1.96 1.67
CA ALA A 106 -27.55 -1.43 1.99
C ALA A 106 -28.22 -0.72 0.79
N SER A 107 -27.41 -0.06 -0.05
CA SER A 107 -27.86 0.62 -1.27
C SER A 107 -27.84 -0.27 -2.51
N ALA A 108 -27.36 -1.51 -2.40
CA ALA A 108 -27.35 -2.44 -3.52
C ALA A 108 -28.80 -2.75 -3.92
N PRO A 109 -29.19 -2.50 -5.19
CA PRO A 109 -30.48 -2.95 -5.68
C PRO A 109 -30.56 -4.46 -5.48
N THR A 110 -31.45 -4.90 -4.61
CA THR A 110 -31.90 -6.29 -4.61
C THR A 110 -32.82 -6.35 -5.81
N GLU A 111 -32.27 -6.65 -6.98
CA GLU A 111 -33.05 -7.00 -8.16
C GLU A 111 -33.25 -8.53 -8.11
N PRO A 112 -34.32 -9.05 -7.50
CA PRO A 112 -34.73 -10.42 -7.75
C PRO A 112 -35.22 -10.50 -9.19
N GLY A 113 -34.44 -11.13 -10.08
CA GLY A 113 -34.98 -11.62 -11.35
C GLY A 113 -34.39 -11.06 -12.64
N ALA A 114 -33.19 -10.47 -12.65
CA ALA A 114 -32.46 -10.35 -13.92
C ALA A 114 -31.92 -11.73 -14.32
N ASP A 115 -32.76 -12.51 -15.01
CA ASP A 115 -32.35 -13.75 -15.66
C ASP A 115 -31.24 -13.43 -16.68
N TYR A 116 -29.99 -13.68 -16.29
CA TYR A 116 -28.83 -13.43 -17.16
C TYR A 116 -28.70 -14.54 -18.20
N ILE A 117 -29.66 -14.65 -19.11
CA ILE A 117 -29.72 -15.72 -20.09
C ILE A 117 -29.02 -15.30 -21.38
N CYS A 118 -28.21 -16.19 -21.94
CA CYS A 118 -27.57 -15.97 -23.24
C CYS A 118 -28.57 -16.11 -24.37
N SER A 119 -28.72 -15.08 -25.21
CA SER A 119 -29.60 -15.12 -26.38
C SER A 119 -29.21 -16.12 -27.47
N LYS A 120 -27.98 -16.67 -27.43
CA LYS A 120 -27.48 -17.65 -28.42
C LYS A 120 -27.76 -19.10 -28.00
N CYS A 121 -27.42 -19.48 -26.77
CA CYS A 121 -27.57 -20.87 -26.28
C CYS A 121 -28.63 -21.03 -25.17
N ASN A 122 -29.36 -19.96 -24.85
CA ASN A 122 -30.35 -19.89 -23.77
C ASN A 122 -29.83 -20.33 -22.38
N SER A 123 -28.52 -20.32 -22.17
CA SER A 123 -27.92 -20.71 -20.89
C SER A 123 -27.93 -19.56 -19.89
N ALA A 124 -28.34 -19.85 -18.65
CA ALA A 124 -28.34 -18.89 -17.56
C ALA A 124 -26.93 -18.65 -17.00
N CYS A 125 -26.57 -17.38 -16.81
CA CYS A 125 -25.30 -16.94 -16.23
C CYS A 125 -25.51 -16.39 -14.81
N ARG A 126 -24.46 -16.41 -13.98
CA ARG A 126 -24.55 -15.95 -12.57
C ARG A 126 -24.46 -14.44 -12.38
N SER A 127 -24.11 -13.68 -13.42
CA SER A 127 -23.99 -12.23 -13.37
C SER A 127 -23.99 -11.63 -14.77
N ARG A 128 -24.25 -10.32 -14.87
CA ARG A 128 -24.13 -9.54 -16.11
C ARG A 128 -22.75 -9.63 -16.77
N ILE A 129 -21.68 -9.63 -15.96
CA ILE A 129 -20.29 -9.76 -16.45
C ILE A 129 -20.05 -11.18 -16.98
N GLY A 130 -20.58 -12.20 -16.28
CA GLY A 130 -20.55 -13.59 -16.73
C GLY A 130 -21.24 -13.78 -18.07
N LEU A 131 -22.45 -13.23 -18.21
CA LEU A 131 -23.19 -13.22 -19.48
C LEU A 131 -22.43 -12.53 -20.61
N CYS A 132 -21.84 -11.36 -20.35
CA CYS A 132 -21.08 -10.60 -21.35
C CYS A 132 -19.80 -11.33 -21.79
N SER A 133 -19.14 -12.05 -20.88
CA SER A 133 -17.96 -12.85 -21.20
C SER A 133 -18.34 -14.13 -21.95
N HIS A 134 -19.44 -14.77 -21.55
CA HIS A 134 -19.98 -15.95 -22.19
C HIS A 134 -20.47 -15.65 -23.62
N SER A 135 -21.25 -14.57 -23.83
CA SER A 135 -21.81 -14.22 -25.13
C SER A 135 -20.75 -13.95 -26.20
N ARG A 136 -19.56 -13.46 -25.80
CA ARG A 136 -18.39 -13.26 -26.68
C ARG A 136 -17.77 -14.57 -27.17
N ARG A 137 -17.90 -15.66 -26.41
CA ARG A 137 -17.34 -16.99 -26.73
C ARG A 137 -18.39 -18.01 -27.16
N CYS A 138 -19.67 -17.64 -27.04
CA CYS A 138 -20.78 -18.53 -27.35
C CYS A 138 -21.02 -18.59 -28.86
N ASN A 139 -20.92 -19.81 -29.42
CA ASN A 139 -20.99 -20.14 -30.85
C ASN A 139 -22.23 -20.96 -31.23
N SER A 140 -23.31 -20.90 -30.44
CA SER A 140 -24.55 -21.62 -30.76
C SER A 140 -25.28 -20.92 -31.91
N THR A 141 -25.03 -21.42 -33.12
CA THR A 141 -26.00 -21.45 -34.21
C THR A 141 -27.00 -22.55 -33.88
N THR A 142 -28.23 -22.17 -33.54
CA THR A 142 -29.38 -23.08 -33.51
C THR A 142 -29.72 -23.47 -34.95
N ASP A 143 -29.64 -24.77 -35.24
CA ASP A 143 -30.40 -25.44 -36.32
C ASP A 143 -31.69 -25.99 -35.68
#